data_AF-A0A3B8W6I0-F1
#
_entry.id   AF-A0A3B8W6I0-F1
#
_cell.length_a   1.000
_cell.length_b   1.000
_cell.length_c   1.000
_cell.angle_alpha   90.00
_cell.angle_beta   90.00
_cell.angle_gamma   90.00
#
_symmetry.space_group_name_H-M   'P 1'
#
loop_
_entity.id
_entity.type
_entity.pdbx_description
1 polymer ?
#
loop_
_entity_poly.entity_id
_entity_poly.type
_entity_poly.pdbx_seq_one_letter_code
_entity_poly.pdbx_strand_id
1 'polypeptide(L)' 'QELTTLQGEKLKVEIKDGKVYVGGAEVVNPDVAVNNGVIHMTNKVLVPKKL' A
#
# COMPACT_ATOMS: atom_id res chain seq x y z
N GLN A 1 3.97 -2.86 -10.58
CA GLN A 1 2.85 -3.71 -10.13
C GLN A 1 1.67 -2.80 -9.79
N GLU A 2 0.44 -3.26 -10.01
CA GLU A 2 -0.76 -2.53 -9.61
C GLU A 2 -1.63 -3.39 -8.69
N LEU A 3 -2.26 -2.77 -7.70
CA LEU A 3 -3.21 -3.38 -6.77
C LEU A 3 -4.58 -2.74 -6.95
N THR A 4 -5.64 -3.50 -6.70
CA THR A 4 -7.01 -2.97 -6.74
C THR A 4 -7.52 -2.86 -5.31
N THR A 5 -8.01 -1.68 -4.93
CA THR A 5 -8.68 -1.49 -3.63
C THR A 5 -10.06 -2.12 -3.66
N LEU A 6 -10.68 -2.29 -2.49
CA LEU A 6 -12.05 -2.79 -2.39
C LEU A 6 -13.05 -1.91 -3.16
N GLN A 7 -12.81 -0.60 -3.20
CA GLN A 7 -13.61 0.38 -3.93
C GLN A 7 -13.33 0.42 -5.44
N GLY A 8 -12.43 -0.44 -5.94
CA GLY A 8 -12.10 -0.57 -7.36
C GLY A 8 -11.02 0.39 -7.86
N GLU A 9 -10.44 1.22 -7.00
CA GLU A 9 -9.34 2.11 -7.39
C GLU A 9 -8.03 1.32 -7.61
N LYS A 10 -7.20 1.78 -8.53
CA LYS A 10 -5.88 1.18 -8.79
C LYS A 10 -4.79 1.93 -8.02
N LEU A 11 -4.04 1.18 -7.20
CA LEU A 11 -2.86 1.67 -6.49
C LEU A 11 -1.60 1.17 -7.19
N LYS A 12 -0.70 2.12 -7.48
CA LYS A 12 0.62 1.80 -8.04
C LYS A 12 1.54 1.31 -6.92
N VAL A 13 2.26 0.22 -7.18
CA VAL A 13 3.34 -0.28 -6.33
C VAL A 13 4.67 -0.05 -7.03
N GLU A 14 5.59 0.59 -6.33
CA GLU A 14 6.91 0.97 -6.82
C GLU A 14 8.01 0.59 -5.82
N ILE A 15 9.20 0.29 -6.33
CA ILE A 15 10.41 0.15 -5.52
C ILE A 15 11.35 1.29 -5.90
N LYS A 16 11.78 2.07 -4.92
CA LYS A 16 12.73 3.18 -5.07
C LYS A 16 13.74 3.13 -3.94
N ASP A 17 15.03 3.15 -4.28
CA ASP A 17 16.13 3.13 -3.30
C ASP A 17 16.02 1.99 -2.28
N GLY A 18 15.61 0.80 -2.74
CA GLY A 18 15.41 -0.38 -1.91
C GLY A 18 14.15 -0.36 -1.03
N LYS A 19 13.33 0.70 -1.09
CA LYS A 19 12.10 0.87 -0.32
C LYS A 19 10.86 0.63 -1.19
N VAL A 20 9.83 0.05 -0.59
CA VAL A 20 8.55 -0.23 -1.25
C VAL A 20 7.57 0.91 -1.00
N TYR A 21 6.91 1.35 -2.07
CA TYR A 21 5.88 2.37 -2.01
C TYR A 21 4.57 1.86 -2.62
N VAL A 22 3.45 2.13 -1.95
CA VAL A 22 2.09 1.83 -2.43
C VAL A 22 1.30 3.12 -2.45
N GLY A 23 0.77 3.53 -3.62
CA GLY A 23 0.07 4.81 -3.75
C GLY A 23 0.94 6.02 -3.35
N GLY A 24 2.27 5.88 -3.42
CA GLY A 24 3.24 6.87 -2.96
C GLY A 24 3.50 6.89 -1.46
N ALA A 25 2.85 6.05 -0.65
CA ALA A 25 3.16 5.86 0.77
C ALA A 25 4.25 4.80 0.93
N GLU A 26 5.25 5.07 1.76
CA GLU A 26 6.32 4.09 2.04
C GLU A 26 5.78 3.00 2.96
N VAL A 27 6.07 1.74 2.63
CA VAL A 27 5.80 0.61 3.51
C VAL A 27 6.94 0.50 4.53
N VAL A 28 6.64 0.82 5.79
CA VAL A 28 7.63 0.89 6.87
C VAL A 28 7.72 -0.40 7.69
N ASN A 29 6.66 -1.22 7.67
CA ASN A 29 6.65 -2.54 8.29
C ASN A 29 5.80 -3.50 7.44
N PRO A 30 6.41 -4.27 6.51
CA PRO A 30 5.69 -5.21 5.67
C PRO A 30 5.41 -6.54 6.38
N ASP A 31 4.49 -7.32 5.81
CA ASP A 31 4.34 -8.76 6.07
C ASP A 31 3.95 -9.15 7.51
N VAL A 32 3.16 -8.31 8.19
CA VAL A 32 2.61 -8.66 9.50
C VAL A 32 1.44 -9.63 9.31
N ALA A 33 1.69 -10.92 9.55
CA ALA A 33 0.69 -11.97 9.45
C ALA A 33 -0.40 -11.83 10.53
N VAL A 34 -1.66 -11.97 10.12
CA VAL A 34 -2.84 -12.03 11.00
C VAL A 34 -3.74 -13.20 10.59
N ASN A 35 -4.73 -13.54 11.40
CA ASN A 35 -5.57 -14.73 11.22
C ASN A 35 -6.23 -14.86 9.83
N ASN A 36 -6.51 -13.73 9.17
CA ASN A 36 -7.27 -13.66 7.92
C ASN A 36 -6.57 -12.83 6.82
N GLY A 37 -5.27 -12.57 6.96
CA GLY A 37 -4.56 -11.76 5.97
C GLY A 37 -3.19 -11.29 6.42
N VAL A 38 -2.74 -10.21 5.79
CA VAL A 38 -1.44 -9.59 6.04
C VAL A 38 -1.63 -8.08 6.15
N ILE A 39 -0.98 -7.46 7.12
CA ILE A 39 -0.94 -6.01 7.30
C ILE A 39 0.43 -5.49 6.83
N HIS A 40 0.40 -4.43 6.03
CA HIS A 40 1.57 -3.63 5.69
C HIS A 40 1.38 -2.22 6.25
N MET A 41 2.25 -1.82 7.18
CA MET A 41 2.18 -0.48 7.78
C MET A 41 2.80 0.55 6.83
N THR A 42 2.14 1.70 6.69
CA THR A 42 2.60 2.79 5.83
C THR A 42 2.85 4.07 6.63
N ASN A 43 3.74 4.92 6.14
CA ASN A 43 4.11 6.17 6.83
C ASN A 43 3.12 7.34 6.62
N LYS A 44 2.10 7.18 5.78
CA LYS A 44 1.11 8.22 5.49
C LYS A 44 -0.23 7.62 5.06
N VAL A 45 -1.29 8.41 5.21
CA VAL A 45 -2.64 8.05 4.77
C VAL A 45 -2.72 8.03 3.25
N LEU A 46 -3.34 6.99 2.70
CA LEU A 46 -3.75 6.97 1.30
C LEU A 46 -5.07 7.73 1.16
N VAL A 47 -5.04 8.83 0.40
CA VAL A 47 -6.22 9.65 0.14
C VAL A 47 -6.83 9.23 -1.19
N PRO A 48 -8.13 8.86 -1.23
CA PRO A 48 -8.84 8.54 -2.47
C PRO A 48 -8.78 9.69 -3.48
N LYS A 49 -8.75 9.37 -4.77
CA LYS A 49 -8.69 10.41 -5.82
C LYS A 49 -10.01 11.13 -6.01
N LYS A 50 -11.12 10.51 -5.61
CA LYS A 50 -12.46 11.10 -5.61
C LYS A 50 -12.93 11.22 -4.17
N LEU A 51 -13.24 12.45 -3.75
CA LEU A 51 -14.08 12.71 -2.57
C LEU A 51 -15.56 12.57 -2.97
#